data_AF-A0A7V6XJ88-F1
#
_entry.id   AF-A0A7V6XJ88-F1
#
_cell.length_a   1.000
_cell.length_b   1.000
_cell.length_c   1.000
_cell.angle_alpha   90.00
_cell.angle_beta   90.00
_cell.angle_gamma   90.00
#
_symmetry.space_group_name_H-M   'P 1'
#
loop_
_entity.id
_entity.type
_entity.pdbx_description
1 polymer ?
#
loop_
_entity_poly.entity_id
_entity_poly.type
_entity_poly.pdbx_seq_one_letter_code
_entity_poly.pdbx_strand_id
1 'polypeptide(L)'
;MQYPESSGIRMYEDTKKLAALGDRTAGSKAEWEAAEMVKGAFKEGNFEVVEETFEFPSFYENSSKVKVITPKELELDARAMFFSPHTPEDGLRGELVYLNKGGGDDYKNVDVEGKIVIFHRDKEVEKDHFWPEVSLASRNGAIGVILINFNTWEFITTLETGFFEADK
;
A
#
# COMPACT_ATOMS: atom_id res chain seq x y z
N MET A 1 30.77 -15.11 32.10
CA MET A 1 29.96 -14.97 30.87
C MET A 1 29.97 -13.50 30.53
N GLN A 2 30.73 -13.11 29.50
CA GLN A 2 30.82 -11.72 29.05
C GLN A 2 29.68 -11.54 28.05
N TYR A 3 28.70 -10.69 28.36
CA TYR A 3 27.68 -10.34 27.39
C TYR A 3 28.36 -9.58 26.24
N PRO A 4 28.03 -9.86 24.97
CA PRO A 4 28.54 -9.06 23.87
C PRO A 4 28.12 -7.60 24.10
N GLU A 5 29.05 -6.66 23.98
CA GLU A 5 28.73 -5.25 24.07
C GLU A 5 27.78 -4.88 22.92
N SER A 6 26.62 -4.33 23.26
CA SER A 6 25.73 -3.74 22.26
C SER A 6 26.37 -2.46 21.71
N SER A 7 26.56 -2.40 20.40
CA SER A 7 27.10 -1.23 19.72
C SER A 7 25.98 -0.45 19.05
N GLY A 8 25.59 0.68 19.63
CA GLY A 8 24.65 1.62 19.02
C GLY A 8 25.14 2.13 17.65
N ILE A 9 26.46 2.20 17.46
CA ILE A 9 27.07 2.57 16.17
C ILE A 9 26.81 1.49 15.12
N ARG A 10 26.97 0.20 15.46
CA ARG A 10 26.64 -0.90 14.54
C ARG A 10 25.17 -0.85 14.14
N MET A 11 24.28 -0.71 15.11
CA MET A 11 22.84 -0.60 14.86
C MET A 11 22.50 0.56 13.91
N TYR A 12 23.13 1.72 14.09
CA TYR A 12 22.94 2.88 13.22
C TYR A 12 23.42 2.62 11.79
N GLU A 13 24.62 2.04 11.62
CA GLU A 13 25.16 1.74 10.28
C GLU A 13 24.35 0.64 9.57
N ASP A 14 23.87 -0.37 10.29
CA ASP A 14 23.01 -1.40 9.72
C ASP A 14 21.66 -0.82 9.30
N THR A 15 21.08 0.07 10.12
CA THR A 15 19.84 0.79 9.78
C THR A 15 20.03 1.64 8.51
N LYS A 16 21.16 2.35 8.38
CA LYS A 16 21.49 3.12 7.17
C LYS A 16 21.59 2.25 5.93
N LYS A 17 22.28 1.10 6.03
CA LYS A 17 22.41 0.15 4.92
C LYS A 17 21.04 -0.39 4.50
N LEU A 18 20.23 -0.85 5.45
CA LEU A 18 18.88 -1.37 5.19
C LEU A 18 17.97 -0.31 4.57
N ALA A 19 18.06 0.95 5.03
CA ALA A 19 17.30 2.06 4.46
C ALA A 19 17.76 2.41 3.03
N ALA A 20 19.06 2.31 2.74
CA ALA A 20 19.62 2.59 1.42
C ALA A 20 19.21 1.56 0.35
N LEU A 21 18.72 0.38 0.73
CA LEU A 21 18.18 -0.62 -0.20
C LEU A 21 16.86 -0.16 -0.86
N GLY A 22 16.18 0.84 -0.30
CA GLY A 22 14.91 1.35 -0.82
C GLY A 22 13.70 0.56 -0.30
N ASP A 23 12.71 0.37 -1.16
CA ASP A 23 11.44 -0.30 -0.83
C ASP A 23 11.64 -1.82 -0.63
N ARG A 24 11.54 -2.25 0.62
CA ARG A 24 11.65 -3.65 1.05
C ARG A 24 10.29 -4.33 1.19
N THR A 25 9.32 -3.97 0.35
CA THR A 25 8.07 -4.73 0.20
C THR A 25 8.38 -6.21 -0.01
N ALA A 26 7.59 -7.09 0.59
CA ALA A 26 7.84 -8.53 0.59
C ALA A 26 8.07 -9.06 -0.84
N GLY A 27 9.11 -9.87 -0.99
CA GLY A 27 9.63 -10.43 -2.24
C GLY A 27 10.19 -9.44 -3.27
N SER A 28 10.37 -8.17 -2.91
CA SER A 28 11.16 -7.25 -3.72
C SER A 28 12.64 -7.64 -3.68
N LYS A 29 13.41 -7.22 -4.69
CA LYS A 29 14.87 -7.43 -4.71
C LYS A 29 15.56 -6.86 -3.45
N ALA A 30 15.10 -5.71 -2.97
CA ALA A 30 15.63 -5.06 -1.78
C ALA A 30 15.32 -5.84 -0.49
N GLU A 31 14.18 -6.52 -0.43
CA GLU A 31 13.85 -7.41 0.68
C GLU A 31 14.78 -8.63 0.71
N TRP A 32 15.05 -9.26 -0.44
CA TRP A 32 16.03 -10.35 -0.55
C TRP A 32 17.45 -9.92 -0.14
N GLU A 33 17.89 -8.74 -0.58
CA GLU A 33 19.20 -8.20 -0.20
C GLU A 33 19.28 -7.90 1.32
N ALA A 34 18.18 -7.45 1.93
CA ALA A 34 18.09 -7.28 3.38
C ALA A 34 18.13 -8.63 4.11
N ALA A 35 17.46 -9.66 3.61
CA ALA A 35 17.50 -11.01 4.18
C ALA A 35 18.92 -11.59 4.20
N GLU A 36 19.68 -11.42 3.12
CA GLU A 36 21.10 -11.82 3.07
C GLU A 36 21.96 -11.05 4.08
N MET A 37 21.69 -9.77 4.29
CA MET A 37 22.37 -8.97 5.31
C MET A 37 22.11 -9.51 6.73
N VAL A 38 20.84 -9.83 7.03
CA VAL A 38 20.44 -10.40 8.33
C VAL A 38 21.06 -11.79 8.56
N LYS A 39 21.00 -12.65 7.55
CA LYS A 39 21.65 -13.97 7.54
C LYS A 39 23.16 -13.86 7.78
N GLY A 40 23.82 -12.91 7.13
CA GLY A 40 25.24 -12.62 7.35
C GLY A 40 25.52 -12.25 8.81
N ALA A 41 24.73 -11.35 9.39
CA ALA A 41 24.86 -10.93 10.79
C ALA A 41 24.68 -12.09 11.78
N PHE A 42 23.75 -13.02 11.54
CA PHE A 42 23.60 -14.21 12.37
C PHE A 42 24.79 -15.16 12.26
N LYS A 43 25.30 -15.38 11.04
CA LYS A 43 26.50 -16.22 10.82
C LYS A 43 27.73 -15.63 11.52
N GLU A 44 27.93 -14.32 11.46
CA GLU A 44 28.99 -13.61 12.21
C GLU A 44 28.87 -13.80 13.73
N GLY A 45 27.64 -13.92 14.23
CA GLY A 45 27.34 -14.23 15.63
C GLY A 45 27.57 -15.70 16.02
N ASN A 46 28.04 -16.55 15.11
CA ASN A 46 28.15 -18.01 15.26
C ASN A 46 26.81 -18.70 15.56
N PHE A 47 25.70 -18.15 15.08
CA PHE A 47 24.41 -18.81 15.11
C PHE A 47 24.28 -19.81 13.94
N GLU A 48 23.60 -20.92 14.19
CA GLU A 48 23.06 -21.74 13.11
C GLU A 48 21.93 -20.95 12.42
N VAL A 49 21.97 -20.89 11.09
CA VAL A 49 20.98 -20.16 10.29
C VAL A 49 20.25 -21.13 9.38
N VAL A 50 18.93 -21.16 9.52
CA VAL A 50 18.01 -21.89 8.65
C VAL A 50 17.17 -20.86 7.90
N GLU A 51 17.08 -21.02 6.59
CA GLU A 51 16.26 -20.17 5.73
C GLU A 51 15.00 -20.93 5.34
N GLU A 52 13.85 -20.30 5.53
CA GLU A 52 12.57 -20.82 5.10
C GLU A 52 12.00 -19.90 4.01
N THR A 53 11.61 -20.49 2.89
CA THR A 53 10.98 -19.78 1.77
C THR A 53 9.55 -20.26 1.61
N PHE A 54 8.65 -19.34 1.31
CA PHE A 54 7.26 -19.65 1.02
C PHE A 54 6.76 -18.78 -0.14
N GLU A 55 5.77 -19.28 -0.86
CA GLU A 55 5.07 -18.49 -1.87
C GLU A 55 4.10 -17.53 -1.19
N PHE A 56 4.07 -16.28 -1.67
CA PHE A 56 3.15 -15.27 -1.19
C PHE A 56 2.78 -14.32 -2.34
N PRO A 57 1.59 -13.70 -2.31
CA PRO A 57 1.25 -12.64 -3.25
C PRO A 57 2.17 -11.43 -3.04
N SER A 58 3.00 -11.12 -4.03
CA SER A 58 3.79 -9.89 -4.04
C SER A 58 3.07 -8.79 -4.82
N PHE A 59 3.30 -7.55 -4.44
CA PHE A 59 2.77 -6.37 -5.11
C PHE A 59 3.92 -5.49 -5.55
N TYR A 60 3.88 -5.07 -6.82
CA TYR A 60 4.85 -4.15 -7.37
C TYR A 60 4.12 -3.03 -8.13
N GLU A 61 4.28 -1.81 -7.65
CA GLU A 61 3.74 -0.62 -8.28
C GLU A 61 4.70 -0.14 -9.38
N ASN A 62 4.30 -0.32 -10.64
CA ASN A 62 5.08 0.21 -11.77
C ASN A 62 4.92 1.73 -11.92
N SER A 63 3.68 2.22 -11.88
CA SER A 63 3.34 3.64 -12.00
C SER A 63 1.89 3.85 -11.58
N SER A 64 1.62 4.95 -10.88
CA SER A 64 0.27 5.39 -10.53
C SER A 64 0.16 6.90 -10.72
N LYS A 65 -0.87 7.32 -11.45
CA LYS A 65 -1.16 8.74 -11.72
C LYS A 65 -2.66 8.95 -11.82
N VAL A 66 -3.10 10.13 -11.39
CA VAL A 66 -4.47 10.59 -11.63
C VAL A 66 -4.42 11.82 -12.52
N LYS A 67 -5.13 11.78 -13.64
CA LYS A 67 -5.29 12.94 -14.53
C LYS A 67 -6.74 13.41 -14.51
N VAL A 68 -6.95 14.62 -14.00
CA VAL A 68 -8.20 15.37 -14.21
C VAL A 68 -8.10 16.01 -15.59
N ILE A 69 -9.11 15.78 -16.43
CA ILE A 69 -9.16 16.26 -17.82
C ILE A 69 -10.18 17.37 -18.03
N THR A 70 -11.11 17.55 -17.10
CA THR A 70 -12.20 18.53 -17.16
C THR A 70 -12.59 18.91 -15.73
N PRO A 71 -12.92 20.18 -15.44
CA PRO A 71 -12.92 21.34 -16.36
C PRO A 71 -11.52 21.89 -16.66
N LYS A 72 -10.50 21.43 -15.94
CA LYS A 72 -9.11 21.85 -16.13
C LYS A 72 -8.21 20.62 -16.12
N GLU A 73 -7.24 20.61 -17.03
CA GLU A 73 -6.19 19.58 -17.00
C GLU A 73 -5.30 19.74 -15.77
N LEU A 74 -5.21 18.68 -14.98
CA LEU A 74 -4.36 18.58 -13.81
C LEU A 74 -3.85 17.13 -13.70
N GLU A 75 -2.54 16.99 -13.53
CA GLU A 75 -1.92 15.71 -13.19
C GLU A 75 -1.61 15.74 -11.68
N LEU A 76 -1.96 14.65 -11.00
CA LEU A 76 -1.73 14.46 -9.58
C LEU A 76 -0.90 13.20 -9.39
N ASP A 77 0.15 13.33 -8.58
CA ASP A 77 0.89 12.18 -8.07
C ASP A 77 -0.05 11.33 -7.21
N ALA A 78 0.04 10.02 -7.39
CA ALA A 78 -0.76 9.06 -6.67
C ALA A 78 0.09 7.84 -6.32
N ARG A 79 -0.35 7.10 -5.32
CA ARG A 79 0.17 5.77 -5.00
C ARG A 79 -0.97 4.77 -5.12
N ALA A 80 -0.71 3.62 -5.73
CA ALA A 80 -1.66 2.53 -5.73
C ALA A 80 -1.84 2.01 -4.31
N MET A 81 -3.08 1.71 -3.92
CA MET A 81 -3.30 0.94 -2.70
C MET A 81 -2.69 -0.44 -2.90
N PHE A 82 -1.96 -0.96 -1.92
CA PHE A 82 -1.33 -2.27 -2.07
C PHE A 82 -2.38 -3.34 -2.37
N PHE A 83 -2.06 -4.21 -3.34
CA PHE A 83 -2.94 -5.25 -3.88
C PHE A 83 -4.18 -4.77 -4.64
N SER A 84 -4.28 -3.49 -5.00
CA SER A 84 -5.28 -3.07 -5.98
C SER A 84 -5.01 -3.69 -7.35
N PRO A 85 -6.04 -4.02 -8.14
CA PRO A 85 -5.85 -4.42 -9.53
C PRO A 85 -5.22 -3.27 -10.34
N HIS A 86 -4.48 -3.61 -11.40
CA HIS A 86 -3.99 -2.63 -12.35
C HIS A 86 -5.14 -2.10 -13.22
N THR A 87 -5.03 -0.85 -13.69
CA THR A 87 -5.90 -0.31 -14.73
C THR A 87 -5.57 -0.92 -16.09
N PRO A 88 -6.48 -0.87 -17.09
CA PRO A 88 -6.15 -1.17 -18.49
C PRO A 88 -4.93 -0.38 -18.99
N GLU A 89 -4.27 -0.86 -20.06
CA GLU A 89 -3.06 -0.24 -20.62
C GLU A 89 -3.28 1.21 -21.06
N ASP A 90 -4.47 1.55 -21.54
CA ASP A 90 -4.89 2.91 -21.94
C ASP A 90 -5.43 3.75 -20.76
N GLY A 91 -5.44 3.18 -19.56
CA GLY A 91 -5.93 3.80 -18.33
C GLY A 91 -7.42 3.61 -18.10
N LEU A 92 -7.87 3.96 -16.90
CA LEU A 92 -9.28 3.97 -16.52
C LEU A 92 -9.82 5.40 -16.55
N ARG A 93 -10.94 5.63 -17.23
CA ARG A 93 -11.59 6.95 -17.32
C ARG A 93 -13.05 6.87 -16.89
N GLY A 94 -13.48 7.78 -16.02
CA GLY A 94 -14.85 7.91 -15.56
C GLY A 94 -15.12 9.27 -14.94
N GLU A 95 -16.39 9.58 -14.72
CA GLU A 95 -16.76 10.78 -13.94
C GLU A 95 -16.35 10.59 -12.48
N LEU A 96 -15.96 11.69 -11.83
CA LEU A 96 -15.57 11.69 -10.43
C LEU A 96 -16.81 11.97 -9.55
N VAL A 97 -17.05 11.12 -8.55
CA VAL A 97 -18.11 11.34 -7.54
C VAL A 97 -17.48 11.39 -6.17
N TYR A 98 -17.69 12.50 -5.47
CA TYR A 98 -17.17 12.70 -4.14
C TYR A 98 -18.16 12.24 -3.05
N LEU A 99 -17.70 11.39 -2.13
CA LEU A 99 -18.52 10.75 -1.09
C LEU A 99 -17.97 10.96 0.33
N ASN A 100 -17.55 12.17 0.70
CA ASN A 100 -17.05 12.48 2.06
C ASN A 100 -16.03 11.46 2.61
N LYS A 101 -16.47 10.53 3.48
CA LYS A 101 -15.64 9.48 4.11
C LYS A 101 -15.83 8.09 3.47
N GLY A 102 -16.73 7.96 2.50
CA GLY A 102 -17.01 6.72 1.79
C GLY A 102 -17.89 5.75 2.60
N GLY A 103 -18.57 6.24 3.64
CA GLY A 103 -19.44 5.41 4.48
C GLY A 103 -20.79 5.13 3.83
N GLY A 104 -21.53 4.14 4.35
CA GLY A 104 -22.84 3.73 3.83
C GLY A 104 -23.85 4.88 3.64
N ASP A 105 -23.86 5.83 4.57
CA ASP A 105 -24.74 6.99 4.50
C ASP A 105 -24.38 7.97 3.37
N ASP A 106 -23.12 7.99 2.94
CA ASP A 106 -22.65 8.88 1.86
C ASP A 106 -23.20 8.46 0.48
N TYR A 107 -23.63 7.21 0.31
CA TYR A 107 -24.21 6.70 -0.94
C TYR A 107 -25.71 6.98 -1.09
N LYS A 108 -26.37 7.52 -0.05
CA LYS A 108 -27.81 7.78 -0.08
C LYS A 108 -28.15 8.80 -1.17
N ASN A 109 -28.89 8.36 -2.18
CA ASN A 109 -29.29 9.15 -3.35
C ASN A 109 -28.13 9.64 -4.23
N VAL A 110 -26.99 8.93 -4.21
CA VAL A 110 -25.85 9.22 -5.08
C VAL A 110 -25.64 8.05 -6.04
N ASP A 111 -25.69 8.33 -7.34
CA ASP A 111 -25.41 7.34 -8.38
C ASP A 111 -23.90 7.31 -8.68
N VAL A 112 -23.28 6.16 -8.45
CA VAL A 112 -21.85 5.91 -8.67
C VAL A 112 -21.59 4.84 -9.73
N GLU A 113 -22.64 4.28 -10.33
CA GLU A 113 -22.52 3.22 -11.34
C GLU A 113 -21.69 3.72 -12.54
N GLY A 114 -20.63 3.01 -12.89
CA GLY A 114 -19.73 3.39 -13.97
C GLY A 114 -18.82 4.60 -13.66
N LYS A 115 -18.77 5.07 -12.41
CA LYS A 115 -18.01 6.27 -12.00
C LYS A 115 -16.84 5.94 -11.09
N ILE A 116 -15.93 6.90 -10.93
CA ILE A 116 -14.78 6.82 -10.03
C ILE A 116 -15.14 7.54 -8.73
N VAL A 117 -15.17 6.80 -7.64
CA VAL A 117 -15.50 7.34 -6.31
C VAL A 117 -14.26 8.00 -5.69
N ILE A 118 -14.45 9.15 -5.07
CA ILE A 118 -13.43 9.87 -4.30
C ILE A 118 -13.92 10.03 -2.86
N PHE A 119 -13.09 9.70 -1.89
CA PHE A 119 -13.37 9.97 -0.47
C PHE A 119 -12.11 10.34 0.30
N HIS A 120 -12.28 11.03 1.43
CA HIS A 120 -11.19 11.38 2.33
C HIS A 120 -10.94 10.31 3.38
N ARG A 121 -9.67 10.14 3.70
CA ARG A 121 -9.26 9.58 4.97
C ARG A 121 -9.79 10.46 6.11
N ASP A 122 -10.36 9.87 7.15
CA ASP A 122 -10.80 10.64 8.31
C ASP A 122 -9.62 10.99 9.23
N LYS A 123 -9.49 12.27 9.59
CA LYS A 123 -8.45 12.76 10.49
C LYS A 123 -8.79 12.53 11.96
N GLU A 124 -10.08 12.41 12.27
CA GLU A 124 -10.57 12.20 13.64
C GLU A 124 -10.62 10.71 14.00
N VAL A 125 -10.46 9.82 13.02
CA VAL A 125 -10.47 8.37 13.20
C VAL A 125 -9.13 7.81 12.76
N GLU A 126 -8.38 7.27 13.71
CA GLU A 126 -7.15 6.54 13.39
C GLU A 126 -7.52 5.22 12.72
N LYS A 127 -7.42 5.23 11.38
CA LYS A 127 -7.75 4.10 10.51
C LYS A 127 -6.73 3.97 9.40
N ASP A 128 -6.30 2.74 9.15
CA ASP A 128 -5.30 2.36 8.16
C ASP A 128 -5.81 1.34 7.11
N HIS A 129 -6.91 0.65 7.40
CA HIS A 129 -7.59 -0.26 6.46
C HIS A 129 -8.75 0.45 5.74
N PHE A 130 -8.87 0.42 4.41
CA PHE A 130 -9.99 1.06 3.68
C PHE A 130 -10.79 0.09 2.80
N TRP A 131 -10.60 -1.22 3.04
CA TRP A 131 -11.32 -2.27 2.34
C TRP A 131 -12.86 -2.14 2.41
N PRO A 132 -13.49 -1.78 3.55
CA PRO A 132 -14.95 -1.63 3.60
C PRO A 132 -15.48 -0.54 2.66
N GLU A 133 -14.83 0.63 2.62
CA GLU A 133 -15.19 1.75 1.73
C GLU A 133 -15.01 1.38 0.26
N VAL A 134 -13.88 0.74 -0.08
CA VAL A 134 -13.59 0.28 -1.44
C VAL A 134 -14.60 -0.79 -1.88
N SER A 135 -14.89 -1.76 -1.01
CA SER A 135 -15.88 -2.81 -1.25
C SER A 135 -17.27 -2.21 -1.46
N LEU A 136 -17.63 -1.20 -0.67
CA LEU A 136 -18.91 -0.52 -0.80
C LEU A 136 -19.01 0.23 -2.13
N ALA A 137 -17.96 0.93 -2.54
CA ALA A 137 -17.90 1.59 -3.85
C ALA A 137 -18.13 0.58 -4.99
N SER A 138 -17.38 -0.52 -4.98
CA SER A 138 -17.48 -1.60 -5.97
C SER A 138 -18.87 -2.22 -6.01
N ARG A 139 -19.49 -2.52 -4.86
CA ARG A 139 -20.85 -3.08 -4.77
C ARG A 139 -21.94 -2.14 -5.30
N ASN A 140 -21.68 -0.84 -5.30
CA ASN A 140 -22.58 0.17 -5.88
C ASN A 140 -22.24 0.51 -7.35
N GLY A 141 -21.34 -0.24 -7.98
CA GLY A 141 -21.03 -0.11 -9.40
C GLY A 141 -19.92 0.87 -9.75
N ALA A 142 -19.20 1.39 -8.76
CA ALA A 142 -18.03 2.22 -9.04
C ALA A 142 -16.95 1.41 -9.76
N ILE A 143 -16.35 2.01 -10.80
CA ILE A 143 -15.30 1.38 -11.61
C ILE A 143 -13.90 1.68 -11.09
N GLY A 144 -13.76 2.62 -10.14
CA GLY A 144 -12.50 2.99 -9.53
C GLY A 144 -12.69 3.78 -8.24
N VAL A 145 -11.63 3.87 -7.44
CA VAL A 145 -11.62 4.59 -6.16
C VAL A 145 -10.35 5.42 -6.03
N ILE A 146 -10.49 6.62 -5.47
CA ILE A 146 -9.39 7.49 -5.05
C ILE A 146 -9.59 7.86 -3.57
N LEU A 147 -8.62 7.53 -2.73
CA LEU A 147 -8.55 7.97 -1.33
C LEU A 147 -7.70 9.23 -1.22
N ILE A 148 -8.28 10.30 -0.69
CA ILE A 148 -7.54 11.53 -0.38
C ILE A 148 -6.98 11.40 1.04
N ASN A 149 -5.66 11.28 1.13
CA ASN A 149 -4.94 11.38 2.38
C ASN A 149 -4.94 12.83 2.90
N PHE A 150 -5.03 13.02 4.21
CA PHE A 150 -4.98 14.35 4.85
C PHE A 150 -3.58 14.73 5.34
N ASN A 151 -2.65 13.76 5.43
CA ASN A 151 -1.28 14.02 5.87
C ASN A 151 -0.42 14.59 4.75
N THR A 152 0.63 15.31 5.13
CA THR A 152 1.65 15.82 4.19
C THR A 152 2.65 14.77 3.75
N TRP A 153 2.72 13.63 4.43
CA TRP A 153 3.49 12.45 4.03
C TRP A 153 2.61 11.43 3.32
N GLU A 154 3.24 10.61 2.47
CA GLU A 154 2.57 9.54 1.76
C GLU A 154 1.93 8.55 2.74
N PHE A 155 0.71 8.14 2.42
CA PHE A 155 0.00 7.08 3.12
C PHE A 155 -0.51 6.10 2.08
N ILE A 156 -0.12 4.85 2.23
CA ILE A 156 -0.52 3.76 1.35
C ILE A 156 -1.27 2.76 2.21
N THR A 157 -2.54 2.53 1.89
CA THR A 157 -3.34 1.48 2.53
C THR A 157 -3.19 0.17 1.76
N THR A 158 -3.46 -0.92 2.45
CA THR A 158 -3.45 -2.27 1.88
C THR A 158 -4.89 -2.71 1.68
N LEU A 159 -5.21 -3.17 0.47
CA LEU A 159 -6.48 -3.84 0.18
C LEU A 159 -6.35 -5.33 0.43
N GLU A 160 -7.49 -5.99 0.55
CA GLU A 160 -7.54 -7.45 0.66
C GLU A 160 -6.97 -8.04 -0.64
N THR A 161 -6.06 -9.01 -0.50
CA THR A 161 -5.31 -9.56 -1.64
C THR A 161 -6.18 -10.35 -2.61
N GLY A 162 -7.39 -10.74 -2.20
CA GLY A 162 -8.29 -11.64 -2.90
C GLY A 162 -7.83 -13.10 -2.89
N PHE A 163 -6.64 -13.40 -2.35
CA PHE A 163 -6.07 -14.75 -2.27
C PHE A 163 -6.55 -15.54 -1.07
N PHE A 164 -7.02 -14.87 -0.02
CA PHE A 164 -7.65 -15.53 1.10
C PHE A 164 -9.15 -15.46 0.87
N GLU A 165 -9.79 -16.62 0.65
CA GLU A 165 -11.24 -16.68 0.83
C GLU A 165 -11.51 -16.19 2.25
N ALA A 166 -12.19 -15.05 2.39
CA ALA A 166 -12.66 -14.55 3.66
C ALA A 166 -13.85 -15.41 4.13
N ASP A 167 -13.61 -16.72 4.30
CA ASP A 167 -14.56 -17.70 4.79
C ASP A 167 -13.87 -18.68 5.74
N LYS A 168 -13.73 -18.24 7.01
CA LYS A 168 -14.09 -19.00 8.21
C LYS A 168 -14.16 -18.11 9.44
#